data_AF-A0AAV7K325-F1
#
_entry.id   AF-A0AAV7K325-F1
#
_cell.length_a   1.000
_cell.length_b   1.000
_cell.length_c   1.000
_cell.angle_alpha   90.00
_cell.angle_beta   90.00
_cell.angle_gamma   90.00
#
_symmetry.space_group_name_H-M   'P 1'
#
loop_
_entity.id
_entity.type
_entity.pdbx_description
1 polymer ?
#
loop_
_entity_poly.entity_id
_entity_poly.type
_entity_poly.pdbx_seq_one_letter_code
_entity_poly.pdbx_strand_id
1 'polypeptide(L)'
;MKTRGNFFKSFNPSSVLYSGGHVVGYAQNRSGDAEVLVTHALVIEVVCHFGGPKYILRIHPVAKLNSDQLKAILLEALAAVSNAGGTTISCICDNCNTNVSVYAKSGGAGRVFIDILNSHTFLVYDYVHLFKSIRKHWITVPHKELAFTKDGKSHIARWKDIEALYIEDRKNCIRLTKITYTAVYPKPLQRQSVPFVCQIFNDKTVATLSTLKYMLSISEGTIVFVKLITDWFYLMNVKDRFSGINTRDECRQSWTKNCTSFKKLDETCDVISSCAWPGGQGRTQKLTKQTAYAFVLSTRANVQAAELLLTHHNFSYVLPGVFADEALEKFFGQARQCSAGNFYIDVVDIKAAAETKNLRALLKYDSTP
;
A
#
# COMPACT_ATOMS: atom_id res chain seq x y z
N MET A 1 6.72 -15.64 9.27
CA MET A 1 7.61 -14.61 8.71
C MET A 1 7.05 -14.13 7.37
N LYS A 2 6.88 -12.82 7.10
CA LYS A 2 6.32 -12.35 5.81
C LYS A 2 7.42 -11.84 4.90
N THR A 3 7.54 -12.29 3.66
CA THR A 3 8.35 -11.60 2.64
C THR A 3 7.57 -10.44 2.03
N ARG A 4 8.08 -9.22 2.17
CA ARG A 4 7.61 -8.01 1.48
C ARG A 4 8.54 -7.72 0.32
N GLY A 5 8.00 -7.48 -0.86
CA GLY A 5 8.76 -6.99 -2.00
C GLY A 5 8.12 -5.71 -2.49
N ASN A 6 8.75 -4.56 -2.25
CA ASN A 6 8.42 -3.37 -3.03
C ASN A 6 9.37 -3.25 -4.19
N PHE A 7 8.76 -2.97 -5.33
CA PHE A 7 9.40 -2.89 -6.61
C PHE A 7 9.43 -1.43 -7.03
N PHE A 8 10.64 -0.94 -7.30
CA PHE A 8 10.95 0.33 -7.96
C PHE A 8 10.97 1.60 -7.09
N LYS A 9 12.20 2.01 -6.71
CA LYS A 9 12.59 3.43 -6.64
C LYS A 9 13.82 3.59 -7.55
N SER A 10 13.81 4.58 -8.43
CA SER A 10 14.94 4.89 -9.32
C SER A 10 16.05 5.58 -8.55
N PHE A 11 17.29 5.17 -8.76
CA PHE A 11 18.49 5.72 -8.12
C PHE A 11 19.23 6.69 -9.07
N ASN A 12 20.30 7.35 -8.61
CA ASN A 12 21.12 8.31 -9.39
C ASN A 12 21.58 7.69 -10.74
N PRO A 13 22.07 8.48 -11.73
CA PRO A 13 22.36 7.93 -13.05
C PRO A 13 23.37 6.82 -12.90
N SER A 14 22.98 5.64 -13.39
CA SER A 14 23.82 4.50 -13.71
C SER A 14 25.32 4.81 -13.61
N SER A 15 25.96 4.45 -12.49
CA SER A 15 27.37 4.74 -12.26
C SER A 15 28.12 3.49 -11.80
N VAL A 16 29.41 3.47 -12.13
CA VAL A 16 30.34 2.42 -11.73
C VAL A 16 31.18 2.97 -10.58
N LEU A 17 31.37 2.16 -9.55
CA LEU A 17 32.14 2.47 -8.36
C LEU A 17 33.19 1.38 -8.16
N TYR A 18 34.33 1.75 -7.59
CA TYR A 18 35.37 0.80 -7.20
C TYR A 18 35.44 0.76 -5.67
N SER A 19 35.22 -0.41 -5.08
CA SER A 19 35.23 -0.59 -3.63
C SER A 19 35.87 -1.93 -3.27
N GLY A 20 36.85 -1.90 -2.37
CA GLY A 20 37.48 -3.10 -1.81
C GLY A 20 38.09 -4.07 -2.84
N GLY A 21 38.59 -3.58 -3.97
CA GLY A 21 39.16 -4.43 -5.02
C GLY A 21 38.16 -4.85 -6.11
N HIS A 22 36.90 -4.44 -6.01
CA HIS A 22 35.84 -4.87 -6.91
C HIS A 22 35.14 -3.68 -7.58
N VAL A 23 34.76 -3.88 -8.84
CA VAL A 23 33.91 -2.96 -9.59
C VAL A 23 32.44 -3.27 -9.28
N VAL A 24 31.72 -2.28 -8.77
CA VAL A 24 30.30 -2.35 -8.39
C VAL A 24 29.51 -1.33 -9.21
N GLY A 25 28.24 -1.63 -9.52
CA GLY A 25 27.40 -0.78 -10.38
C GLY A 25 26.80 -1.49 -11.59
N TYR A 26 27.12 -2.77 -11.81
CA TYR A 26 26.52 -3.59 -12.86
C TYR A 26 25.30 -4.37 -12.39
N ALA A 27 24.31 -4.49 -13.27
CA ALA A 27 23.08 -5.22 -13.02
C ALA A 27 23.33 -6.73 -12.98
N GLN A 28 22.68 -7.40 -12.01
CA GLN A 28 22.75 -8.87 -11.87
C GLN A 28 21.92 -9.59 -12.94
N ASN A 29 20.90 -8.93 -13.50
CA ASN A 29 19.97 -9.53 -14.45
C ASN A 29 20.38 -9.31 -15.92
N ARG A 30 21.69 -9.25 -16.18
CA ARG A 30 22.26 -9.10 -17.52
C ARG A 30 22.06 -10.35 -18.37
N SER A 31 21.84 -10.14 -19.67
CA SER A 31 21.83 -11.20 -20.67
C SER A 31 23.21 -11.24 -21.34
N GLY A 32 23.97 -12.32 -21.17
CA GLY A 32 25.32 -12.44 -21.72
C GLY A 32 26.36 -11.52 -21.06
N ASP A 33 27.43 -11.20 -21.78
CA ASP A 33 28.60 -10.42 -21.29
C ASP A 33 28.40 -8.90 -21.34
N ALA A 34 27.17 -8.42 -21.56
CA ALA A 34 26.89 -7.00 -21.65
C ALA A 34 27.07 -6.29 -20.29
N GLU A 35 27.93 -5.28 -20.26
CA GLU A 35 28.15 -4.37 -19.13
C GLU A 35 26.97 -3.40 -18.96
N VAL A 36 25.84 -3.92 -18.48
CA VAL A 36 24.64 -3.11 -18.23
C VAL A 36 24.69 -2.56 -16.80
N LEU A 37 24.63 -1.24 -16.69
CA LEU A 37 24.62 -0.55 -15.41
C LEU A 37 23.29 -0.72 -14.66
N VAL A 38 23.38 -0.72 -13.34
CA VAL A 38 22.21 -0.75 -12.45
C VAL A 38 21.44 0.56 -12.57
N THR A 39 20.13 0.45 -12.68
CA THR A 39 19.22 1.60 -12.60
C THR A 39 18.30 1.51 -11.39
N HIS A 40 18.06 0.30 -10.88
CA HIS A 40 17.15 0.02 -9.77
C HIS A 40 17.72 -1.04 -8.84
N ALA A 41 17.44 -0.92 -7.54
CA ALA A 41 17.65 -1.98 -6.56
C ALA A 41 16.30 -2.58 -6.17
N LEU A 42 16.10 -3.85 -6.49
CA LEU A 42 15.03 -4.65 -5.91
C LEU A 42 15.43 -5.04 -4.49
N VAL A 43 14.64 -4.62 -3.49
CA VAL A 43 14.83 -5.00 -2.09
C VAL A 43 13.66 -5.84 -1.61
N ILE A 44 13.95 -7.00 -1.03
CA ILE A 44 12.98 -7.88 -0.37
C ILE A 44 13.23 -7.82 1.13
N GLU A 45 12.23 -7.38 1.89
CA GLU A 45 12.28 -7.28 3.34
C GLU A 45 11.35 -8.31 3.97
N VAL A 46 11.85 -9.12 4.90
CA VAL A 46 11.01 -9.96 5.74
C VAL A 46 10.53 -9.17 6.96
N VAL A 47 9.22 -9.17 7.21
CA VAL A 47 8.61 -8.55 8.38
C VAL A 47 7.85 -9.59 9.19
N CYS A 48 8.23 -9.74 10.45
CA CYS A 48 7.52 -10.60 11.38
C CYS A 48 6.23 -9.93 11.88
N HIS A 49 5.21 -10.73 12.18
CA HIS A 49 4.02 -10.24 12.89
C HIS A 49 4.35 -9.95 14.36
N PHE A 50 3.44 -9.25 15.07
CA PHE A 50 3.53 -8.94 16.51
C PHE A 50 4.77 -8.16 16.94
N GLY A 51 5.27 -7.28 16.07
CA GLY A 51 6.43 -6.45 16.41
C GLY A 51 7.75 -7.22 16.44
N GLY A 52 7.77 -8.46 15.94
CA GLY A 52 9.00 -9.20 15.72
C GLY A 52 9.95 -8.47 14.76
N PRO A 53 11.20 -8.95 14.68
CA PRO A 53 12.25 -8.31 13.92
C PRO A 53 11.96 -8.24 12.42
N LYS A 54 12.63 -7.30 11.76
CA LYS A 54 12.52 -7.06 10.33
C LYS A 54 13.91 -7.19 9.70
N TYR A 55 13.99 -7.92 8.61
CA TYR A 55 15.25 -8.25 7.96
C TYR A 55 15.19 -7.88 6.49
N ILE A 56 16.26 -7.32 5.96
CA ILE A 56 16.45 -7.29 4.51
C ILE A 56 16.94 -8.66 4.10
N LEU A 57 16.10 -9.41 3.37
CA LEU A 57 16.38 -10.78 2.94
C LEU A 57 17.26 -10.78 1.68
N ARG A 58 16.95 -9.93 0.71
CA ARG A 58 17.70 -9.84 -0.55
C ARG A 58 17.73 -8.41 -1.10
N ILE A 59 18.85 -8.07 -1.74
CA ILE A 59 19.02 -6.88 -2.57
C ILE A 59 19.51 -7.35 -3.94
N HIS A 60 18.72 -7.10 -4.97
CA HIS A 60 19.03 -7.43 -6.37
C HIS A 60 19.20 -6.14 -7.18
N PRO A 61 20.43 -5.78 -7.54
CA PRO A 61 20.72 -4.69 -8.47
C PRO A 61 20.28 -5.07 -9.88
N VAL A 62 19.39 -4.29 -10.50
CA VAL A 62 18.78 -4.60 -11.79
C VAL A 62 18.75 -3.38 -12.71
N ALA A 63 18.86 -3.62 -14.02
CA ALA A 63 18.73 -2.59 -15.04
C ALA A 63 17.28 -2.43 -15.54
N LYS A 64 16.62 -3.56 -15.78
CA LYS A 64 15.20 -3.61 -16.13
C LYS A 64 14.66 -4.96 -15.72
N LEU A 65 13.70 -4.99 -14.80
CA LEU A 65 13.13 -6.24 -14.31
C LEU A 65 11.84 -6.55 -15.06
N ASN A 66 11.78 -7.72 -15.70
CA ASN A 66 10.54 -8.23 -16.29
C ASN A 66 9.77 -9.09 -15.29
N SER A 67 8.50 -9.42 -15.59
CA SER A 67 7.64 -10.15 -14.65
C SER A 67 8.07 -11.60 -14.43
N ASP A 68 8.74 -12.26 -15.38
CA ASP A 68 9.20 -13.65 -15.22
C ASP A 68 10.41 -13.74 -14.28
N GLN A 69 11.40 -12.87 -14.49
CA GLN A 69 12.55 -12.71 -13.58
C GLN A 69 12.08 -12.37 -12.18
N LEU A 70 11.12 -11.46 -12.08
CA LEU A 70 10.55 -11.09 -10.80
C LEU A 70 9.87 -12.27 -10.10
N LYS A 71 9.02 -13.01 -10.82
CA LYS A 71 8.36 -14.19 -10.27
C LYS A 71 9.38 -15.20 -9.72
N ALA A 72 10.46 -15.47 -10.46
CA ALA A 72 11.52 -16.39 -10.01
C ALA A 72 12.17 -15.93 -8.70
N ILE A 73 12.60 -14.67 -8.63
CA ILE A 73 13.21 -14.09 -7.42
C ILE A 73 12.25 -14.15 -6.22
N LEU A 74 10.97 -13.88 -6.44
CA LEU A 74 9.95 -13.94 -5.39
C LEU A 74 9.78 -15.37 -4.85
N LEU A 75 9.69 -16.36 -5.73
CA LEU A 75 9.56 -17.78 -5.33
C LEU A 75 10.80 -18.27 -4.58
N GLU A 76 11.99 -17.87 -4.99
CA GLU A 76 13.23 -18.19 -4.27
C GLU A 76 13.27 -17.56 -2.87
N ALA A 77 12.83 -16.30 -2.73
CA ALA A 77 12.74 -15.64 -1.43
C ALA A 77 11.74 -16.34 -0.50
N LEU A 78 10.60 -16.78 -1.04
CA LEU A 78 9.58 -17.51 -0.31
C LEU A 78 10.07 -18.89 0.14
N ALA A 79 10.76 -19.61 -0.75
CA ALA A 79 11.39 -20.89 -0.42
C ALA A 79 12.48 -20.73 0.65
N ALA A 80 13.30 -19.68 0.58
CA ALA A 80 14.32 -19.40 1.60
C ALA A 80 13.73 -19.18 3.00
N VAL A 81 12.61 -18.45 3.10
CA VAL A 81 11.91 -18.27 4.38
C VAL A 81 11.34 -19.60 4.89
N SER A 82 10.75 -20.41 4.02
CA SER A 82 10.20 -21.71 4.40
C SER A 82 11.28 -22.68 4.86
N ASN A 83 12.42 -22.73 4.16
CA ASN A 83 13.56 -23.59 4.50
C ASN A 83 14.20 -23.19 5.84
N ALA A 84 14.10 -21.91 6.22
CA ALA A 84 14.51 -21.40 7.53
C ALA A 84 13.47 -21.66 8.64
N GLY A 85 12.39 -22.40 8.36
CA GLY A 85 11.32 -22.73 9.31
C GLY A 85 10.25 -21.65 9.47
N GLY A 86 10.27 -20.61 8.63
CA GLY A 86 9.29 -19.52 8.67
C GLY A 86 8.04 -19.82 7.83
N THR A 87 6.85 -19.60 8.38
CA THR A 87 5.59 -19.64 7.61
C THR A 87 5.30 -18.28 6.97
N THR A 88 5.16 -18.25 5.64
CA THR A 88 4.78 -17.03 4.92
C THR A 88 3.28 -16.84 4.90
N ILE A 89 2.82 -15.71 5.46
CA ILE A 89 1.40 -15.33 5.48
C ILE A 89 1.02 -14.54 4.25
N SER A 90 1.76 -13.46 3.94
CA SER A 90 1.44 -12.63 2.78
C SER A 90 2.67 -12.03 2.13
N CYS A 91 2.61 -11.89 0.81
CA CYS A 91 3.49 -11.07 0.00
C CYS A 91 2.82 -9.72 -0.25
N ILE A 92 3.53 -8.62 0.00
CA ILE A 92 3.02 -7.25 -0.16
C ILE A 92 3.87 -6.52 -1.20
N CYS A 93 3.24 -5.85 -2.15
CA CYS A 93 3.91 -5.04 -3.18
C CYS A 93 3.07 -3.81 -3.62
N ASP A 94 3.65 -2.91 -4.42
CA ASP A 94 2.91 -1.81 -5.01
C ASP A 94 2.08 -2.25 -6.24
N ASN A 95 1.09 -1.45 -6.64
CA ASN A 95 0.21 -1.74 -7.79
C ASN A 95 0.83 -1.27 -9.13
N CYS A 96 2.09 -1.61 -9.39
CA CYS A 96 2.74 -1.36 -10.68
C CYS A 96 2.49 -2.51 -11.67
N ASN A 97 2.58 -2.23 -12.97
CA ASN A 97 2.23 -3.20 -14.02
C ASN A 97 3.05 -4.51 -13.94
N THR A 98 4.33 -4.41 -13.57
CA THR A 98 5.20 -5.59 -13.42
C THR A 98 4.71 -6.50 -12.32
N ASN A 99 4.34 -5.96 -11.15
CA ASN A 99 3.83 -6.73 -10.02
C ASN A 99 2.46 -7.33 -10.32
N VAL A 100 1.58 -6.55 -10.97
CA VAL A 100 0.28 -7.06 -11.40
C VAL A 100 0.45 -8.25 -12.34
N SER A 101 1.41 -8.18 -13.27
CA SER A 101 1.74 -9.31 -14.14
C SER A 101 2.26 -10.51 -13.35
N VAL A 102 3.10 -10.31 -12.33
CA VAL A 102 3.59 -11.41 -11.47
C VAL A 102 2.46 -12.07 -10.70
N TYR A 103 1.55 -11.30 -10.11
CA TYR A 103 0.42 -11.85 -9.37
C TYR A 103 -0.51 -12.63 -10.30
N ALA A 104 -0.80 -12.09 -11.49
CA ALA A 104 -1.57 -12.80 -12.51
C ALA A 104 -0.90 -14.11 -12.95
N LYS A 105 0.44 -14.11 -13.14
CA LYS A 105 1.22 -15.30 -13.53
C LYS A 105 1.40 -16.32 -12.41
N SER A 106 1.24 -15.93 -11.15
CA SER A 106 1.53 -16.81 -9.99
C SER A 106 0.27 -17.45 -9.43
N GLY A 107 -0.79 -16.66 -9.24
CA GLY A 107 -2.08 -17.17 -8.72
C GLY A 107 -3.12 -17.44 -9.80
N GLY A 108 -3.06 -16.77 -10.95
CA GLY A 108 -4.20 -16.68 -11.88
C GLY A 108 -5.15 -15.55 -11.52
N ALA A 109 -5.99 -15.13 -12.47
CA ALA A 109 -6.91 -14.01 -12.29
C ALA A 109 -7.90 -14.28 -11.14
N GLY A 110 -8.01 -13.33 -10.20
CA GLY A 110 -8.92 -13.42 -9.06
C GLY A 110 -8.43 -14.26 -7.88
N ARG A 111 -7.28 -14.95 -7.98
CA ARG A 111 -6.72 -15.67 -6.83
C ARG A 111 -6.00 -14.73 -5.88
N VAL A 112 -6.34 -14.86 -4.60
CA VAL A 112 -5.78 -14.06 -3.50
C VAL A 112 -4.51 -14.68 -2.91
N PHE A 113 -4.12 -15.89 -3.31
CA PHE A 113 -2.96 -16.59 -2.76
C PHE A 113 -2.20 -17.39 -3.81
N ILE A 114 -0.98 -17.77 -3.45
CA ILE A 114 -0.14 -18.75 -4.15
C ILE A 114 0.27 -19.85 -3.17
N ASP A 115 0.39 -21.06 -3.69
CA ASP A 115 0.80 -22.23 -2.92
C ASP A 115 2.28 -22.45 -3.08
N ILE A 116 3.01 -22.43 -1.97
CA ILE A 116 4.45 -22.73 -1.93
C ILE A 116 4.68 -23.68 -0.78
N LEU A 117 5.25 -24.86 -1.08
CA LEU A 117 5.67 -25.85 -0.08
C LEU A 117 4.56 -26.14 0.96
N ASN A 118 3.32 -26.29 0.51
CA ASN A 118 2.13 -26.53 1.34
C ASN A 118 1.68 -25.36 2.23
N SER A 119 2.16 -24.14 1.99
CA SER A 119 1.71 -22.91 2.67
C SER A 119 1.02 -21.97 1.69
N HIS A 120 -0.17 -21.50 2.07
CA HIS A 120 -0.89 -20.44 1.35
C HIS A 120 -0.28 -19.08 1.65
N THR A 121 0.34 -18.44 0.66
CA THR A 121 0.84 -17.07 0.77
C THR A 121 -0.12 -16.11 0.07
N PHE A 122 -0.74 -15.22 0.84
CA PHE A 122 -1.66 -14.22 0.30
C PHE A 122 -0.92 -13.13 -0.51
N LEU A 123 -1.43 -12.80 -1.68
CA LEU A 123 -0.91 -11.76 -2.57
C LEU A 123 -1.66 -10.45 -2.32
N VAL A 124 -0.95 -9.42 -1.85
CA VAL A 124 -1.54 -8.19 -1.35
C VAL A 124 -0.87 -6.98 -2.00
N TYR A 125 -1.67 -6.04 -2.52
CA TYR A 125 -1.15 -4.72 -2.88
C TYR A 125 -1.18 -3.79 -1.68
N ASP A 126 -0.19 -2.92 -1.57
CA ASP A 126 -0.12 -1.95 -0.48
C ASP A 126 -1.35 -1.02 -0.47
N TYR A 127 -2.09 -1.07 0.63
CA TYR A 127 -3.33 -0.33 0.78
C TYR A 127 -3.10 1.18 0.84
N VAL A 128 -1.91 1.65 1.26
CA VAL A 128 -1.58 3.08 1.27
C VAL A 128 -1.42 3.59 -0.16
N HIS A 129 -0.78 2.81 -1.03
CA HIS A 129 -0.71 3.06 -2.47
C HIS A 129 -2.09 3.01 -3.15
N LEU A 130 -2.97 2.10 -2.76
CA LEU A 130 -4.36 2.06 -3.24
C LEU A 130 -5.14 3.31 -2.80
N PHE A 131 -5.00 3.74 -1.56
CA PHE A 131 -5.62 4.96 -1.03
C PHE A 131 -5.19 6.21 -1.82
N LYS A 132 -3.88 6.35 -2.09
CA LYS A 132 -3.35 7.40 -2.98
C LYS A 132 -3.96 7.30 -4.39
N SER A 133 -4.07 6.10 -4.92
CA SER A 133 -4.58 5.82 -6.27
C SER A 133 -6.05 6.18 -6.42
N ILE A 134 -6.89 5.93 -5.41
CA ILE A 134 -8.31 6.32 -5.42
C ILE A 134 -8.45 7.84 -5.63
N ARG A 135 -7.78 8.65 -4.79
CA ARG A 135 -7.81 10.11 -4.95
C ARG A 135 -7.26 10.54 -6.31
N LYS A 136 -6.11 9.97 -6.71
CA LYS A 136 -5.48 10.30 -8.00
C LYS A 136 -6.47 10.07 -9.14
N HIS A 137 -7.13 8.91 -9.17
CA HIS A 137 -8.08 8.59 -10.23
C HIS A 137 -9.32 9.48 -10.20
N TRP A 138 -9.85 9.80 -9.02
CA TRP A 138 -11.01 10.70 -8.89
C TRP A 138 -10.72 12.10 -9.45
N ILE A 139 -9.50 12.61 -9.26
CA ILE A 139 -9.10 13.93 -9.79
C ILE A 139 -8.85 13.88 -11.31
N THR A 140 -8.40 12.74 -11.84
CA THR A 140 -7.98 12.61 -13.25
C THR A 140 -9.04 12.04 -14.19
N VAL A 141 -10.11 11.45 -13.65
CA VAL A 141 -11.23 10.96 -14.47
C VAL A 141 -11.92 12.17 -15.13
N PRO A 142 -12.32 12.08 -16.41
CA PRO A 142 -13.20 13.06 -17.03
C PRO A 142 -14.36 13.46 -16.12
N HIS A 143 -14.75 14.74 -16.13
CA HIS A 143 -15.78 15.33 -15.25
C HIS A 143 -15.51 15.28 -13.73
N LYS A 144 -14.46 14.55 -13.28
CA LYS A 144 -14.12 14.34 -11.87
C LYS A 144 -15.26 13.75 -11.04
N GLU A 145 -16.01 12.83 -11.62
CA GLU A 145 -17.13 12.16 -11.00
C GLU A 145 -16.86 10.66 -10.87
N LEU A 146 -17.39 10.03 -9.82
CA LEU A 146 -17.36 8.59 -9.62
C LEU A 146 -18.78 8.09 -9.35
N ALA A 147 -19.29 7.26 -10.24
CA ALA A 147 -20.57 6.58 -10.10
C ALA A 147 -20.38 5.23 -9.37
N PHE A 148 -21.25 4.95 -8.41
CA PHE A 148 -21.19 3.73 -7.61
C PHE A 148 -22.58 3.35 -7.08
N THR A 149 -22.73 2.10 -6.67
CA THR A 149 -23.97 1.59 -6.07
C THR A 149 -23.70 1.17 -4.63
N LYS A 150 -24.54 1.63 -3.72
CA LYS A 150 -24.54 1.22 -2.31
C LYS A 150 -25.99 0.98 -1.88
N ASP A 151 -26.25 -0.12 -1.18
CA ASP A 151 -27.60 -0.49 -0.70
C ASP A 151 -28.68 -0.46 -1.80
N GLY A 152 -28.31 -0.91 -3.01
CA GLY A 152 -29.19 -0.90 -4.20
C GLY A 152 -29.46 0.47 -4.81
N LYS A 153 -28.87 1.56 -4.27
CA LYS A 153 -29.04 2.93 -4.78
C LYS A 153 -27.81 3.38 -5.56
N SER A 154 -28.04 4.00 -6.71
CA SER A 154 -26.99 4.62 -7.52
C SER A 154 -26.64 5.99 -6.98
N HIS A 155 -25.35 6.23 -6.78
CA HIS A 155 -24.78 7.46 -6.27
C HIS A 155 -23.70 7.98 -7.22
N ILE A 156 -23.48 9.30 -7.19
CA ILE A 156 -22.38 9.96 -7.90
C ILE A 156 -21.62 10.82 -6.88
N ALA A 157 -20.33 10.56 -6.72
CA ALA A 157 -19.42 11.40 -5.95
C ALA A 157 -18.69 12.37 -6.88
N ARG A 158 -18.71 13.66 -6.54
CA ARG A 158 -18.18 14.74 -7.37
C ARG A 158 -17.00 15.41 -6.68
N TRP A 159 -15.87 15.54 -7.37
CA TRP A 159 -14.74 16.28 -6.82
C TRP A 159 -15.05 17.77 -6.64
N LYS A 160 -15.96 18.31 -7.46
CA LYS A 160 -16.44 19.70 -7.33
C LYS A 160 -17.03 20.00 -5.95
N ASP A 161 -17.64 19.03 -5.29
CA ASP A 161 -18.17 19.19 -3.93
C ASP A 161 -17.04 19.42 -2.92
N ILE A 162 -15.89 18.75 -3.10
CA ILE A 162 -14.69 18.97 -2.30
C ILE A 162 -14.06 20.33 -2.59
N GLU A 163 -14.05 20.76 -3.86
CA GLU A 163 -13.58 22.10 -4.27
C GLU A 163 -14.46 23.19 -3.63
N ALA A 164 -15.79 23.06 -3.71
CA ALA A 164 -16.74 23.99 -3.12
C ALA A 164 -16.60 24.06 -1.61
N LEU A 165 -16.48 22.90 -0.94
CA LEU A 165 -16.24 22.83 0.49
C LEU A 165 -14.97 23.60 0.88
N TYR A 166 -13.86 23.39 0.16
CA TYR A 166 -12.61 24.09 0.43
C TYR A 166 -12.74 25.61 0.24
N ILE A 167 -13.40 26.06 -0.83
CA ILE A 167 -13.61 27.47 -1.12
C ILE A 167 -14.46 28.15 -0.05
N GLU A 168 -15.44 27.44 0.51
CA GLU A 168 -16.26 27.97 1.59
C GLU A 168 -15.53 27.94 2.94
N ASP A 169 -14.94 26.80 3.30
CA ASP A 169 -14.25 26.61 4.58
C ASP A 169 -13.06 27.55 4.77
N ARG A 170 -12.38 27.97 3.68
CA ARG A 170 -11.26 28.93 3.75
C ARG A 170 -11.67 30.38 4.00
N LYS A 171 -12.96 30.72 3.87
CA LYS A 171 -13.46 32.09 4.17
C LYS A 171 -13.55 32.32 5.67
N ASN A 172 -13.68 31.25 6.44
CA ASN A 172 -13.78 31.30 7.89
C ASN A 172 -12.39 31.40 8.53
N CYS A 173 -12.23 32.29 9.52
CA CYS A 173 -11.01 32.38 10.32
C CYS A 173 -10.73 31.07 11.07
N ILE A 174 -11.79 30.41 11.56
CA ILE A 174 -11.72 29.09 12.18
C ILE A 174 -12.24 28.06 11.18
N ARG A 175 -11.34 27.20 10.72
CA ARG A 175 -11.65 26.20 9.70
C ARG A 175 -12.28 24.95 10.31
N LEU A 176 -13.34 24.47 9.68
CA LEU A 176 -14.04 23.24 10.06
C LEU A 176 -13.29 22.00 9.54
N THR A 177 -12.56 22.14 8.43
CA THR A 177 -11.79 21.05 7.81
C THR A 177 -10.29 21.26 7.91
N LYS A 178 -9.53 20.19 7.67
CA LYS A 178 -8.06 20.24 7.50
C LYS A 178 -7.63 20.41 6.04
N ILE A 179 -8.58 20.62 5.13
CA ILE A 179 -8.30 20.58 3.69
C ILE A 179 -7.46 21.79 3.28
N THR A 180 -6.32 21.54 2.67
CA THR A 180 -5.47 22.61 2.11
C THR A 180 -5.67 22.75 0.61
N TYR A 181 -5.25 23.88 0.05
CA TYR A 181 -5.22 24.09 -1.40
C TYR A 181 -4.53 22.92 -2.12
N THR A 182 -3.39 22.48 -1.58
CA THR A 182 -2.58 21.38 -2.12
C THR A 182 -3.30 20.03 -2.08
N ALA A 183 -4.22 19.81 -1.13
CA ALA A 183 -5.01 18.59 -1.08
C ALA A 183 -6.07 18.53 -2.19
N VAL A 184 -6.64 19.68 -2.56
CA VAL A 184 -7.67 19.81 -3.60
C VAL A 184 -7.07 19.92 -4.99
N TYR A 185 -5.99 20.68 -5.13
CA TYR A 185 -5.30 20.98 -6.39
C TYR A 185 -3.82 20.51 -6.37
N PRO A 186 -3.56 19.20 -6.23
CA PRO A 186 -2.20 18.69 -6.12
C PRO A 186 -1.45 18.74 -7.46
N LYS A 187 -0.21 19.25 -7.41
CA LYS A 187 0.79 19.06 -8.50
C LYS A 187 1.13 17.58 -8.66
N PRO A 188 1.66 17.12 -9.82
CA PRO A 188 1.97 15.70 -10.06
C PRO A 188 2.75 15.01 -8.94
N LEU A 189 3.80 15.64 -8.40
CA LEU A 189 4.59 15.10 -7.27
C LEU A 189 3.77 15.00 -5.97
N GLN A 190 2.90 15.98 -5.71
CA GLN A 190 2.08 16.05 -4.50
C GLN A 190 0.91 15.05 -4.51
N ARG A 191 0.54 14.50 -5.67
CA ARG A 191 -0.50 13.45 -5.79
C ARG A 191 -0.11 12.17 -5.03
N GLN A 192 1.19 11.93 -4.84
CA GLN A 192 1.73 10.78 -4.11
C GLN A 192 1.80 10.98 -2.59
N SER A 193 1.46 12.17 -2.07
CA SER A 193 1.54 12.46 -0.63
C SER A 193 0.31 11.96 0.12
N VAL A 194 0.52 10.98 1.01
CA VAL A 194 -0.51 10.41 1.89
C VAL A 194 -1.13 11.46 2.81
N PRO A 195 -0.37 12.38 3.46
CA PRO A 195 -0.96 13.43 4.30
C PRO A 195 -2.05 14.25 3.62
N PHE A 196 -1.87 14.59 2.34
CA PHE A 196 -2.90 15.33 1.59
C PHE A 196 -4.11 14.46 1.25
N VAL A 197 -3.95 13.15 1.08
CA VAL A 197 -5.07 12.22 0.88
C VAL A 197 -5.90 12.13 2.16
N CYS A 198 -5.23 12.03 3.32
CA CYS A 198 -5.87 11.99 4.65
C CYS A 198 -6.61 13.28 5.02
N GLN A 199 -6.34 14.42 4.37
CA GLN A 199 -7.12 15.64 4.56
C GLN A 199 -8.48 15.55 3.87
N ILE A 200 -8.56 14.85 2.74
CA ILE A 200 -9.80 14.67 1.98
C ILE A 200 -10.66 13.60 2.65
N PHE A 201 -10.09 12.43 2.91
CA PHE A 201 -10.78 11.32 3.58
C PHE A 201 -10.56 11.42 5.08
N ASN A 202 -11.45 12.18 5.74
CA ASN A 202 -11.39 12.47 7.16
C ASN A 202 -12.80 12.67 7.73
N ASP A 203 -13.01 12.28 9.00
CA ASP A 203 -14.29 12.47 9.69
C ASP A 203 -14.74 13.93 9.72
N LYS A 204 -13.82 14.88 9.91
CA LYS A 204 -14.14 16.31 9.87
C LYS A 204 -14.66 16.73 8.50
N THR A 205 -14.06 16.20 7.42
CA THR A 205 -14.50 16.48 6.06
C THR A 205 -15.90 15.91 5.82
N VAL A 206 -16.17 14.68 6.27
CA VAL A 206 -17.51 14.07 6.17
C VAL A 206 -18.56 14.87 6.94
N ALA A 207 -18.24 15.25 8.18
CA ALA A 207 -19.13 16.05 9.02
C ALA A 207 -19.44 17.40 8.37
N THR A 208 -18.43 18.13 7.90
CA THR A 208 -18.64 19.44 7.27
C THR A 208 -19.39 19.34 5.94
N LEU A 209 -19.12 18.32 5.10
CA LEU A 209 -19.90 18.07 3.88
C LEU A 209 -21.38 17.84 4.21
N SER A 210 -21.67 17.13 5.30
CA SER A 210 -23.03 16.86 5.74
C SER A 210 -23.72 18.13 6.26
N THR A 211 -23.03 18.92 7.09
CA THR A 211 -23.57 20.18 7.64
C THR A 211 -23.85 21.21 6.55
N LEU A 212 -22.95 21.34 5.56
CA LEU A 212 -23.08 22.33 4.49
C LEU A 212 -23.81 21.78 3.25
N LYS A 213 -24.43 20.60 3.34
CA LYS A 213 -25.02 19.88 2.20
C LYS A 213 -25.98 20.76 1.39
N TYR A 214 -26.95 21.38 2.06
CA TYR A 214 -27.97 22.20 1.41
C TYR A 214 -27.43 23.55 0.94
N MET A 215 -26.56 24.17 1.73
CA MET A 215 -25.98 25.48 1.42
C MET A 215 -25.11 25.46 0.17
N LEU A 216 -24.31 24.40 0.00
CA LEU A 216 -23.37 24.25 -1.12
C LEU A 216 -23.86 23.31 -2.22
N SER A 217 -25.11 22.82 -2.12
CA SER A 217 -25.68 21.82 -3.04
C SER A 217 -24.79 20.57 -3.20
N ILE A 218 -24.19 20.11 -2.10
CA ILE A 218 -23.30 18.94 -2.07
C ILE A 218 -24.09 17.68 -2.41
N SER A 219 -23.56 16.85 -3.31
CA SER A 219 -24.18 15.57 -3.61
C SER A 219 -24.06 14.61 -2.42
N GLU A 220 -25.13 13.88 -2.16
CA GLU A 220 -25.13 12.83 -1.15
C GLU A 220 -24.10 11.73 -1.45
N GLY A 221 -23.89 11.44 -2.74
CA GLY A 221 -22.89 10.48 -3.18
C GLY A 221 -21.46 10.87 -2.75
N THR A 222 -21.10 12.15 -2.75
CA THR A 222 -19.79 12.59 -2.24
C THR A 222 -19.63 12.29 -0.75
N ILE A 223 -20.64 12.62 0.07
CA ILE A 223 -20.60 12.36 1.52
C ILE A 223 -20.41 10.86 1.78
N VAL A 224 -21.24 10.04 1.14
CA VAL A 224 -21.21 8.58 1.26
C VAL A 224 -19.85 8.01 0.83
N PHE A 225 -19.33 8.44 -0.33
CA PHE A 225 -18.05 7.95 -0.84
C PHE A 225 -16.88 8.35 0.05
N VAL A 226 -16.81 9.61 0.50
CA VAL A 226 -15.74 10.06 1.39
C VAL A 226 -15.77 9.30 2.71
N LYS A 227 -16.97 9.07 3.29
CA LYS A 227 -17.11 8.27 4.52
C LYS A 227 -16.66 6.83 4.31
N LEU A 228 -17.11 6.19 3.24
CA LEU A 228 -16.77 4.81 2.89
C LEU A 228 -15.24 4.60 2.82
N ILE A 229 -14.55 5.45 2.06
CA ILE A 229 -13.09 5.35 1.89
C ILE A 229 -12.35 5.72 3.19
N THR A 230 -12.87 6.66 3.98
CA THR A 230 -12.31 7.03 5.28
C THR A 230 -12.37 5.84 6.25
N ASP A 231 -13.54 5.20 6.36
CA ASP A 231 -13.74 4.04 7.22
C ASP A 231 -12.87 2.87 6.81
N TRP A 232 -12.83 2.54 5.52
CA TRP A 232 -11.94 1.52 4.99
C TRP A 232 -10.48 1.79 5.36
N PHE A 233 -10.00 3.03 5.18
CA PHE A 233 -8.62 3.36 5.51
C PHE A 233 -8.35 3.21 7.02
N TYR A 234 -9.28 3.60 7.89
CA TYR A 234 -9.15 3.40 9.33
C TYR A 234 -9.12 1.91 9.71
N LEU A 235 -10.01 1.10 9.11
CA LEU A 235 -10.06 -0.34 9.31
C LEU A 235 -8.75 -1.03 8.90
N MET A 236 -8.12 -0.60 7.80
CA MET A 236 -6.89 -1.18 7.28
C MET A 236 -5.62 -0.67 8.00
N ASN A 237 -5.65 0.55 8.55
CA ASN A 237 -4.47 1.24 9.06
C ASN A 237 -4.35 1.22 10.60
N VAL A 238 -4.93 0.21 11.26
CA VAL A 238 -4.79 0.02 12.71
C VAL A 238 -3.41 -0.54 13.04
N LYS A 239 -2.61 0.25 13.77
CA LYS A 239 -1.21 -0.07 14.15
C LYS A 239 -1.00 -0.24 15.65
N ASP A 240 -2.00 0.13 16.44
CA ASP A 240 -1.96 0.04 17.90
C ASP A 240 -3.24 -0.63 18.40
N ARG A 241 -3.10 -1.48 19.43
CA ARG A 241 -4.19 -2.27 19.99
C ARG A 241 -5.27 -1.39 20.62
N PHE A 242 -4.87 -0.26 21.22
CA PHE A 242 -5.74 0.60 22.00
C PHE A 242 -6.28 1.78 21.18
N SER A 243 -5.93 1.87 19.89
CA SER A 243 -6.34 2.98 19.02
C SER A 243 -7.85 3.20 19.04
N GLY A 244 -8.64 2.14 18.86
CA GLY A 244 -10.10 2.23 18.89
C GLY A 244 -10.69 2.66 20.23
N ILE A 245 -10.07 2.26 21.35
CA ILE A 245 -10.51 2.67 22.70
C ILE A 245 -10.21 4.16 22.93
N ASN A 246 -8.97 4.56 22.64
CA ASN A 246 -8.49 5.93 22.85
C ASN A 246 -9.23 6.94 21.97
N THR A 247 -9.61 6.53 20.76
CA THR A 247 -10.33 7.38 19.80
C THR A 247 -11.85 7.21 19.86
N ARG A 248 -12.35 6.22 20.62
CA ARG A 248 -13.77 5.82 20.66
C ARG A 248 -14.33 5.56 19.26
N ASP A 249 -13.52 4.91 18.41
CA ASP A 249 -13.84 4.63 17.01
C ASP A 249 -13.73 3.12 16.75
N GLU A 250 -14.87 2.50 16.42
CA GLU A 250 -14.96 1.09 16.07
C GLU A 250 -14.10 0.74 14.85
N CYS A 251 -13.98 1.65 13.87
CA CYS A 251 -13.20 1.44 12.68
C CYS A 251 -11.69 1.39 12.96
N ARG A 252 -11.25 1.70 14.19
CA ARG A 252 -9.85 1.67 14.61
C ARG A 252 -9.53 0.58 15.62
N GLN A 253 -10.45 -0.37 15.83
CA GLN A 253 -10.20 -1.53 16.67
C GLN A 253 -9.31 -2.56 15.97
N SER A 254 -8.47 -3.23 16.76
CA SER A 254 -7.73 -4.39 16.28
C SER A 254 -8.69 -5.48 15.82
N TRP A 255 -8.33 -6.23 14.78
CA TRP A 255 -9.20 -7.30 14.28
C TRP A 255 -9.14 -8.51 15.20
N THR A 256 -10.29 -9.00 15.63
CA THR A 256 -10.45 -10.20 16.45
C THR A 256 -11.33 -11.21 15.72
N LYS A 257 -11.45 -12.41 16.27
CA LYS A 257 -12.35 -13.44 15.71
C LYS A 257 -13.78 -12.89 15.67
N ASN A 258 -14.43 -12.98 14.51
CA ASN A 258 -15.80 -12.52 14.26
C ASN A 258 -16.03 -11.00 14.44
N CYS A 259 -15.02 -10.16 14.23
CA CYS A 259 -15.20 -8.70 14.32
C CYS A 259 -16.13 -8.16 13.20
N THR A 260 -16.86 -7.08 13.50
CA THR A 260 -17.73 -6.40 12.52
C THR A 260 -16.95 -5.74 11.38
N SER A 261 -15.65 -5.48 11.60
CA SER A 261 -14.72 -4.92 10.61
C SER A 261 -14.70 -5.73 9.31
N PHE A 262 -14.74 -7.06 9.37
CA PHE A 262 -14.71 -7.89 8.16
C PHE A 262 -15.94 -7.68 7.28
N LYS A 263 -17.13 -7.55 7.88
CA LYS A 263 -18.37 -7.25 7.16
C LYS A 263 -18.30 -5.87 6.50
N LYS A 264 -17.88 -4.84 7.25
CA LYS A 264 -17.70 -3.47 6.72
C LYS A 264 -16.71 -3.43 5.54
N LEU A 265 -15.64 -4.23 5.60
CA LEU A 265 -14.65 -4.33 4.52
C LEU A 265 -15.21 -5.02 3.28
N ASP A 266 -16.01 -6.08 3.43
CA ASP A 266 -16.63 -6.77 2.29
C ASP A 266 -17.71 -5.90 1.63
N GLU A 267 -18.56 -5.23 2.42
CA GLU A 267 -19.51 -4.23 1.92
C GLU A 267 -18.79 -3.12 1.13
N THR A 268 -17.63 -2.67 1.62
CA THR A 268 -16.81 -1.70 0.89
C THR A 268 -16.25 -2.27 -0.41
N CYS A 269 -15.85 -3.54 -0.42
CA CYS A 269 -15.40 -4.21 -1.64
C CYS A 269 -16.52 -4.30 -2.68
N ASP A 270 -17.75 -4.55 -2.27
CA ASP A 270 -18.90 -4.59 -3.17
C ASP A 270 -19.19 -3.23 -3.79
N VAL A 271 -19.17 -2.16 -2.99
CA VAL A 271 -19.30 -0.79 -3.50
C VAL A 271 -18.17 -0.46 -4.48
N ILE A 272 -16.91 -0.75 -4.16
CA ILE A 272 -15.78 -0.48 -5.09
C ILE A 272 -15.84 -1.34 -6.34
N SER A 273 -16.39 -2.55 -6.26
CA SER A 273 -16.63 -3.41 -7.42
C SER A 273 -17.69 -2.80 -8.35
N SER A 274 -18.73 -2.16 -7.79
CA SER A 274 -19.72 -1.42 -8.59
C SER A 274 -19.14 -0.16 -9.27
N CYS A 275 -18.11 0.46 -8.66
CA CYS A 275 -17.33 1.54 -9.27
C CYS A 275 -16.47 1.07 -10.47
N ALA A 276 -16.39 -0.25 -10.71
CA ALA A 276 -15.59 -0.84 -11.77
C ALA A 276 -16.35 -0.90 -13.10
N TRP A 277 -15.59 -1.10 -14.19
CA TRP A 277 -16.12 -1.21 -15.56
C TRP A 277 -16.77 -2.58 -15.81
N PRO A 278 -18.05 -2.65 -16.17
CA PRO A 278 -18.56 -3.73 -17.00
C PRO A 278 -18.37 -3.31 -18.47
N GLY A 279 -17.38 -3.88 -19.16
CA GLY A 279 -17.27 -3.83 -20.63
C GLY A 279 -17.17 -2.44 -21.33
N GLY A 280 -16.01 -2.14 -21.90
CA GLY A 280 -15.90 -1.45 -23.20
C GLY A 280 -16.25 0.04 -23.37
N GLN A 281 -17.07 0.71 -22.55
CA GLN A 281 -17.46 2.11 -22.81
C GLN A 281 -16.82 3.15 -21.85
N GLY A 282 -16.13 4.13 -22.45
CA GLY A 282 -15.82 5.49 -21.93
C GLY A 282 -15.44 5.68 -20.45
N ARG A 283 -14.28 6.31 -20.20
CA ARG A 283 -13.75 6.60 -18.84
C ARG A 283 -14.48 7.72 -18.08
N THR A 284 -15.78 7.96 -18.27
CA THR A 284 -16.37 9.23 -17.82
C THR A 284 -16.65 9.31 -16.32
N GLN A 285 -16.85 8.20 -15.60
CA GLN A 285 -17.25 8.26 -14.18
C GLN A 285 -16.82 7.05 -13.30
N LYS A 286 -15.71 6.37 -13.62
CA LYS A 286 -15.34 5.10 -12.95
C LYS A 286 -13.88 5.02 -12.53
N LEU A 287 -13.58 4.21 -11.52
CA LEU A 287 -12.22 3.83 -11.17
C LEU A 287 -11.61 2.97 -12.28
N THR A 288 -10.27 2.95 -12.39
CA THR A 288 -9.62 2.04 -13.34
C THR A 288 -9.83 0.59 -12.90
N LYS A 289 -10.05 -0.31 -13.87
CA LYS A 289 -10.23 -1.76 -13.61
C LYS A 289 -9.12 -2.31 -12.72
N GLN A 290 -7.88 -1.91 -12.97
CA GLN A 290 -6.72 -2.31 -12.17
C GLN A 290 -6.79 -1.82 -10.72
N THR A 291 -7.21 -0.58 -10.46
CA THR A 291 -7.28 -0.05 -9.08
C THR A 291 -8.42 -0.70 -8.30
N ALA A 292 -9.59 -0.82 -8.91
CA ALA A 292 -10.74 -1.49 -8.27
C ALA A 292 -10.43 -2.96 -7.99
N TYR A 293 -9.85 -3.68 -8.96
CA TYR A 293 -9.42 -5.06 -8.78
C TYR A 293 -8.38 -5.19 -7.66
N ALA A 294 -7.32 -4.38 -7.69
CA ALA A 294 -6.27 -4.43 -6.66
C ALA A 294 -6.81 -4.08 -5.26
N PHE A 295 -7.77 -3.15 -5.16
CA PHE A 295 -8.45 -2.81 -3.92
C PHE A 295 -9.21 -4.00 -3.35
N VAL A 296 -10.07 -4.63 -4.16
CA VAL A 296 -10.90 -5.77 -3.73
C VAL A 296 -10.02 -6.96 -3.38
N LEU A 297 -9.06 -7.29 -4.24
CA LEU A 297 -8.12 -8.39 -4.03
C LEU A 297 -7.37 -8.21 -2.70
N SER A 298 -6.76 -7.04 -2.48
CA SER A 298 -5.92 -6.80 -1.29
C SER A 298 -6.74 -6.75 -0.01
N THR A 299 -7.94 -6.17 -0.06
CA THR A 299 -8.82 -6.10 1.11
C THR A 299 -9.27 -7.50 1.51
N ARG A 300 -9.76 -8.30 0.56
CA ARG A 300 -10.17 -9.70 0.82
C ARG A 300 -9.00 -10.58 1.23
N ALA A 301 -7.84 -10.44 0.59
CA ALA A 301 -6.62 -11.16 0.95
C ALA A 301 -6.17 -10.83 2.38
N ASN A 302 -6.27 -9.57 2.81
CA ASN A 302 -5.93 -9.17 4.17
C ASN A 302 -6.90 -9.71 5.22
N VAL A 303 -8.21 -9.77 4.89
CA VAL A 303 -9.21 -10.42 5.76
C VAL A 303 -8.90 -11.91 5.91
N GLN A 304 -8.71 -12.65 4.81
CA GLN A 304 -8.38 -14.07 4.86
C GLN A 304 -7.05 -14.36 5.57
N ALA A 305 -6.03 -13.51 5.35
CA ALA A 305 -4.77 -13.59 6.07
C ALA A 305 -4.96 -13.38 7.58
N ALA A 306 -5.81 -12.43 7.98
CA ALA A 306 -6.12 -12.22 9.38
C ALA A 306 -6.91 -13.39 9.98
N GLU A 307 -7.88 -13.96 9.26
CA GLU A 307 -8.62 -15.14 9.68
C GLU A 307 -7.68 -16.33 9.90
N LEU A 308 -6.75 -16.60 8.98
CA LEU A 308 -5.72 -17.64 9.13
C LEU A 308 -4.91 -17.44 10.43
N LEU A 309 -4.46 -16.21 10.69
CA LEU A 309 -3.71 -15.87 11.89
C LEU A 309 -4.51 -16.07 13.18
N LEU A 310 -5.78 -15.66 13.18
CA LEU A 310 -6.67 -15.77 14.34
C LEU A 310 -7.10 -17.21 14.63
N THR A 311 -7.24 -18.04 13.59
CA THR A 311 -7.81 -19.40 13.70
C THR A 311 -6.76 -20.50 13.74
N HIS A 312 -5.77 -20.48 12.85
CA HIS A 312 -4.78 -21.56 12.72
C HIS A 312 -3.52 -21.27 13.52
N HIS A 313 -3.17 -19.98 13.68
CA HIS A 313 -2.02 -19.57 14.50
C HIS A 313 -2.43 -19.09 15.90
N ASN A 314 -3.72 -19.16 16.26
CA ASN A 314 -4.26 -18.83 17.59
C ASN A 314 -3.91 -17.43 18.11
N PHE A 315 -3.80 -16.46 17.21
CA PHE A 315 -3.56 -15.08 17.61
C PHE A 315 -4.82 -14.46 18.23
N SER A 316 -4.65 -13.70 19.32
CA SER A 316 -5.80 -13.06 20.00
C SER A 316 -6.38 -11.88 19.21
N TYR A 317 -5.55 -11.19 18.43
CA TYR A 317 -5.94 -10.07 17.58
C TYR A 317 -4.96 -9.89 16.43
N VAL A 318 -5.31 -9.14 15.40
CA VAL A 318 -4.43 -8.77 14.28
C VAL A 318 -4.45 -7.26 14.11
N LEU A 319 -3.26 -6.67 13.91
CA LEU A 319 -3.09 -5.26 13.58
C LEU A 319 -2.92 -5.10 12.07
N PRO A 320 -3.96 -4.72 11.31
CA PRO A 320 -3.94 -4.71 9.86
C PRO A 320 -2.91 -3.76 9.24
N GLY A 321 -2.41 -2.77 10.00
CA GLY A 321 -1.32 -1.91 9.53
C GLY A 321 -0.03 -2.67 9.19
N VAL A 322 0.11 -3.93 9.61
CA VAL A 322 1.21 -4.82 9.21
C VAL A 322 1.06 -5.38 7.78
N PHE A 323 -0.05 -5.13 7.10
CA PHE A 323 -0.28 -5.46 5.70
C PHE A 323 0.03 -4.29 4.74
N ALA A 324 0.69 -3.24 5.21
CA ALA A 324 1.28 -2.18 4.38
C ALA A 324 2.79 -2.35 4.19
N ASP A 325 3.31 -1.72 3.16
CA ASP A 325 4.71 -1.74 2.77
C ASP A 325 5.60 -0.69 3.48
N GLU A 326 5.03 0.07 4.42
CA GLU A 326 5.64 1.21 5.11
C GLU A 326 7.03 0.91 5.71
N ALA A 327 7.28 -0.32 6.18
CA ALA A 327 8.58 -0.69 6.73
C ALA A 327 9.72 -0.57 5.71
N LEU A 328 9.43 -0.89 4.46
CA LEU A 328 10.39 -0.85 3.37
C LEU A 328 10.60 0.61 2.90
N GLU A 329 9.54 1.42 2.89
CA GLU A 329 9.67 2.87 2.66
C GLU A 329 10.53 3.55 3.74
N LYS A 330 10.32 3.17 5.01
CA LYS A 330 11.14 3.62 6.14
C LYS A 330 12.59 3.18 5.99
N PHE A 331 12.84 1.95 5.56
CA PHE A 331 14.19 1.48 5.27
C PHE A 331 14.88 2.35 4.21
N PHE A 332 14.24 2.64 3.08
CA PHE A 332 14.82 3.53 2.08
C PHE A 332 15.05 4.95 2.59
N GLY A 333 14.18 5.45 3.48
CA GLY A 333 14.39 6.72 4.17
C GLY A 333 15.63 6.70 5.07
N GLN A 334 15.79 5.62 5.85
CA GLN A 334 16.95 5.40 6.71
C GLN A 334 18.25 5.25 5.90
N ALA A 335 18.23 4.48 4.81
CA ALA A 335 19.38 4.32 3.93
C ALA A 335 19.86 5.67 3.39
N ARG A 336 18.94 6.53 2.91
CA ARG A 336 19.26 7.91 2.50
C ARG A 336 19.84 8.75 3.63
N GLN A 337 19.28 8.64 4.85
CA GLN A 337 19.80 9.36 6.01
C GLN A 337 21.21 8.90 6.42
N CYS A 338 21.49 7.60 6.33
CA CYS A 338 22.83 7.05 6.57
C CYS A 338 23.85 7.57 5.54
N SER A 339 23.43 7.80 4.29
CA SER A 339 24.25 8.41 3.24
C SER A 339 24.13 9.94 3.23
N ALA A 340 24.27 10.56 4.41
CA ALA A 340 24.25 12.02 4.61
C ALA A 340 22.99 12.76 4.13
N GLY A 341 21.85 12.07 4.00
CA GLY A 341 20.60 12.67 3.52
C GLY A 341 20.51 12.80 2.00
N ASN A 342 21.41 12.16 1.25
CA ASN A 342 21.38 12.18 -0.21
C ASN A 342 20.07 11.57 -0.74
N PHE A 343 19.39 12.30 -1.62
CA PHE A 343 18.15 11.82 -2.23
C PHE A 343 18.40 10.60 -3.12
N TYR A 344 19.50 10.64 -3.86
CA TYR A 344 19.98 9.56 -4.68
C TYR A 344 21.13 8.85 -3.99
N ILE A 345 20.93 7.58 -3.66
CA ILE A 345 21.93 6.70 -3.05
C ILE A 345 22.26 5.58 -4.04
N ASP A 346 23.45 5.01 -3.93
CA ASP A 346 23.85 3.89 -4.77
C ASP A 346 23.46 2.53 -4.14
N VAL A 347 23.79 1.43 -4.82
CA VAL A 347 23.49 0.09 -4.32
C VAL A 347 24.37 -0.29 -3.12
N VAL A 348 25.59 0.25 -3.04
CA VAL A 348 26.54 -0.01 -1.96
C VAL A 348 26.00 0.58 -0.66
N ASP A 349 25.50 1.82 -0.71
CA ASP A 349 24.78 2.49 0.37
C ASP A 349 23.61 1.65 0.91
N ILE A 350 22.79 1.11 0.00
CA ILE A 350 21.64 0.28 0.37
C ILE A 350 22.10 -1.01 1.04
N LYS A 351 23.16 -1.65 0.52
CA LYS A 351 23.74 -2.86 1.13
C LYS A 351 24.28 -2.57 2.53
N ALA A 352 25.07 -1.52 2.70
CA ALA A 352 25.61 -1.13 4.00
C ALA A 352 24.49 -0.81 5.02
N ALA A 353 23.43 -0.11 4.58
CA ALA A 353 22.27 0.16 5.41
C ALA A 353 21.50 -1.12 5.79
N ALA A 354 21.38 -2.07 4.86
CA ALA A 354 20.72 -3.36 5.09
C ALA A 354 21.51 -4.23 6.07
N GLU A 355 22.83 -4.32 5.93
CA GLU A 355 23.72 -5.04 6.86
C GLU A 355 23.61 -4.46 8.26
N THR A 356 23.71 -3.13 8.39
CA THR A 356 23.54 -2.43 9.67
C THR A 356 22.18 -2.73 10.31
N LYS A 357 21.11 -2.73 9.51
CA LYS A 357 19.75 -3.04 10.00
C LYS A 357 19.63 -4.49 10.46
N ASN A 358 20.16 -5.44 9.69
CA ASN A 358 20.11 -6.86 10.01
C ASN A 358 20.93 -7.17 11.27
N LEU A 359 22.14 -6.62 11.40
CA LEU A 359 22.96 -6.75 12.60
C LEU A 359 22.25 -6.20 13.84
N ARG A 360 21.65 -5.00 13.75
CA ARG A 360 20.84 -4.45 14.85
C ARG A 360 19.64 -5.33 15.22
N ALA A 361 19.02 -5.99 14.24
CA ALA A 361 17.91 -6.89 14.50
C ALA A 361 18.37 -8.17 15.23
N LEU A 362 19.55 -8.69 14.91
CA LEU A 362 20.16 -9.83 15.61
C LEU A 362 20.59 -9.46 17.03
N LEU A 363 21.30 -8.35 17.22
CA LEU A 363 21.76 -7.89 18.54
C LEU A 363 20.60 -7.58 19.51
N LYS A 364 19.46 -7.11 19.00
CA LYS A 364 18.25 -6.91 19.80
C LYS A 364 17.60 -8.22 20.27
N TYR A 365 17.86 -9.31 19.58
CA TYR A 365 17.35 -10.64 19.92
C TYR A 365 18.23 -11.29 21.01
N ASP A 366 19.55 -11.08 20.94
CA ASP A 366 20.49 -11.59 21.95
C ASP A 366 20.42 -10.83 23.29
N SER A 367 19.78 -9.65 23.31
CA SER A 367 19.61 -8.82 24.51
C SER A 367 18.26 -8.96 25.21
N THR A 368 17.39 -9.85 24.72
CA THR A 368 16.21 -10.32 25.47
C THR A 368 16.60 -11.54 26.31
N PRO A 369 16.44 -11.49 27.65
CA PRO A 369 16.82 -12.58 28.55
C PRO A 369 15.98 -13.85 28.38
#